data_AF-A0A4Y7QIQ4-F1
#
_entry.id   AF-A0A4Y7QIQ4-F1
#
_cell.length_a   1.000
_cell.length_b   1.000
_cell.length_c   1.000
_cell.angle_alpha   90.00
_cell.angle_beta   90.00
_cell.angle_gamma   90.00
#
_symmetry.space_group_name_H-M   'P 1'
#
loop_
_entity.id
_entity.type
_entity.pdbx_description
1 polymer ?
#
loop_
_entity_poly.entity_id
_entity_poly.type
_entity_poly.pdbx_seq_one_letter_code
_entity_poly.pdbx_strand_id
1 'polypeptide(L)'
;GGIFNPARNLLDLYTPRFVKGIGRDKVGLCPICYESRERGGLGKTEWLSMKFSAFNYHMQYAHGISPTTALPFSPPIEFRTIHREPNHKNEKEEMLEGMCHKCQNWIPLEGVKCVEAKLKEIYWWKHAAACHKGSTLEGETDAHIEDELALSVMDIAGIRRKA
;
A
#
# COMPACT_ATOMS: atom_id res chain seq x y z
N GLY A 1 23.71 13.86 2.20
CA GLY A 1 22.47 13.53 2.92
C GLY A 1 21.33 14.36 2.36
N GLY A 2 20.08 13.91 2.51
CA GLY A 2 18.91 14.69 2.06
C GLY A 2 18.36 15.63 3.15
N ILE A 3 17.46 16.50 2.74
CA ILE A 3 16.76 17.45 3.61
C ILE A 3 15.51 16.75 4.15
N PHE A 4 15.26 16.88 5.46
CA PHE A 4 14.06 16.32 6.09
C PHE A 4 12.81 16.93 5.45
N ASN A 5 11.83 16.07 5.16
CA ASN A 5 10.61 16.47 4.50
C ASN A 5 9.42 16.11 5.41
N PRO A 6 8.79 17.12 6.06
CA PRO A 6 7.74 16.86 7.03
C PRO A 6 6.52 16.21 6.36
N ALA A 7 5.93 15.27 7.06
CA ALA A 7 4.70 14.58 6.66
C ALA A 7 3.49 15.53 6.66
N ARG A 8 2.46 15.26 5.85
CA ARG A 8 1.25 16.09 5.79
C ARG A 8 0.44 16.04 7.09
N ASN A 9 0.45 14.89 7.75
CA ASN A 9 -0.12 14.64 9.07
C ASN A 9 0.58 13.43 9.72
N LEU A 10 0.19 13.08 10.94
CA LEU A 10 0.83 11.99 11.71
C LEU A 10 0.65 10.59 11.10
N LEU A 11 -0.39 10.38 10.29
CA LEU A 11 -0.69 9.10 9.66
C LEU A 11 -0.22 9.00 8.19
N ASP A 12 0.49 10.02 7.68
CA ASP A 12 0.94 10.05 6.29
C ASP A 12 2.11 9.09 6.09
N LEU A 13 1.79 7.93 5.50
CA LEU A 13 2.74 6.88 5.13
C LEU A 13 3.33 7.07 3.72
N TYR A 14 2.86 8.07 2.97
CA TYR A 14 3.25 8.27 1.57
C TYR A 14 4.39 9.27 1.40
N THR A 15 4.41 10.34 2.20
CA THR A 15 5.36 11.45 2.01
C THR A 15 6.80 10.98 2.23
N PRO A 16 7.74 11.24 1.29
CA PRO A 16 9.12 10.83 1.45
C PRO A 16 9.70 11.42 2.73
N ARG A 17 10.43 10.60 3.51
CA ARG A 17 11.02 11.02 4.79
C ARG A 17 12.07 12.12 4.61
N PHE A 18 12.86 11.98 3.55
CA PHE A 18 13.87 12.95 3.14
C PHE A 18 13.80 13.14 1.64
N VAL A 19 14.17 14.34 1.18
CA VAL A 19 14.28 14.68 -0.25
C VAL A 19 15.66 15.24 -0.55
N LYS A 20 16.17 14.99 -1.76
CA LYS A 20 17.40 15.63 -2.25
C LYS A 20 17.35 15.82 -3.77
N GLY A 21 18.22 16.69 -4.27
CA GLY A 21 18.26 17.03 -5.69
C GLY A 21 17.12 17.95 -6.12
N ILE A 22 17.16 18.36 -7.39
CA ILE A 22 16.21 19.27 -8.01
C ILE A 22 15.83 18.77 -9.40
N GLY A 23 14.72 19.23 -9.95
CA GLY A 23 14.32 18.93 -11.33
C GLY A 23 14.27 17.42 -11.62
N ARG A 24 15.08 16.96 -12.58
CA ARG A 24 15.15 15.54 -13.00
C ARG A 24 15.83 14.63 -11.97
N ASP A 25 16.75 15.19 -11.19
CA ASP A 25 17.53 14.46 -10.19
C ASP A 25 16.88 14.48 -8.80
N LYS A 26 15.68 15.07 -8.68
CA LYS A 26 14.92 15.08 -7.44
C LYS A 26 14.51 13.65 -7.08
N VAL A 27 14.98 13.20 -5.93
CA VAL A 27 14.67 11.88 -5.36
C VAL A 27 14.10 12.02 -3.95
N GLY A 28 13.22 11.08 -3.60
CA GLY A 28 12.64 10.94 -2.26
C GLY A 28 13.05 9.62 -1.63
N LEU A 29 13.37 9.65 -0.33
CA LEU A 29 13.59 8.45 0.46
C LEU A 29 12.25 7.85 0.87
N CYS A 30 12.02 6.57 0.54
CA CYS A 30 10.82 5.85 0.98
C CYS A 30 10.76 5.82 2.52
N PRO A 31 9.66 6.31 3.13
CA PRO A 31 9.54 6.33 4.59
C PRO A 31 9.42 4.91 5.16
N ILE A 32 8.73 4.00 4.48
CA ILE A 32 8.46 2.63 4.95
C ILE A 32 9.70 1.74 4.87
N CYS A 33 10.40 1.74 3.72
CA CYS A 33 11.62 0.95 3.56
C CYS A 33 12.72 1.34 4.56
N TYR A 34 12.75 2.61 4.97
CA TYR A 34 13.73 3.14 5.90
C TYR A 34 13.49 2.72 7.35
N GLU A 35 12.24 2.48 7.75
CA GLU A 35 11.93 1.97 9.09
C GLU A 35 12.62 0.63 9.33
N SER A 36 12.93 0.35 10.61
CA SER A 36 13.59 -0.90 10.99
C SER A 36 12.67 -2.11 10.80
N ARG A 37 13.26 -3.30 10.77
CA ARG A 37 12.50 -4.55 10.67
C ARG A 37 11.61 -4.76 11.89
N GLU A 38 12.02 -4.31 13.09
CA GLU A 38 11.17 -4.40 14.29
C GLU A 38 9.88 -3.58 14.15
N ARG A 39 9.89 -2.52 13.34
CA ARG A 39 8.73 -1.66 13.06
C ARG A 39 8.00 -2.04 11.76
N GLY A 40 8.29 -3.21 11.18
CA GLY A 40 7.68 -3.68 9.93
C GLY A 40 8.28 -3.07 8.65
N GLY A 41 9.37 -2.31 8.75
CA GLY A 41 10.12 -1.79 7.61
C GLY A 41 11.19 -2.76 7.08
N LEU A 42 12.07 -2.26 6.22
CA LEU A 42 13.14 -3.04 5.59
C LEU A 42 14.55 -2.69 6.09
N GLY A 43 14.69 -1.63 6.87
CA GLY A 43 15.97 -1.10 7.36
C GLY A 43 16.91 -0.65 6.23
N LYS A 44 16.36 -0.24 5.08
CA LYS A 44 17.15 0.10 3.89
C LYS A 44 16.90 1.53 3.41
N THR A 45 17.94 2.16 2.88
CA THR A 45 17.83 3.49 2.29
C THR A 45 17.44 3.41 0.81
N GLU A 46 16.13 3.44 0.53
CA GLU A 46 15.59 3.37 -0.84
C GLU A 46 15.29 4.79 -1.39
N TRP A 47 16.19 5.34 -2.21
CA TRP A 47 16.02 6.64 -2.87
C TRP A 47 15.42 6.47 -4.26
N LEU A 48 14.25 7.07 -4.49
CA LEU A 48 13.49 6.87 -5.73
C LEU A 48 13.25 8.19 -6.44
N SER A 49 13.31 8.18 -7.77
CA SER A 49 13.02 9.37 -8.58
C SER A 49 11.60 9.86 -8.35
N MET A 50 11.46 11.16 -8.08
CA MET A 50 10.17 11.81 -7.93
C MET A 50 9.59 12.26 -9.27
N LYS A 51 10.44 12.62 -10.24
CA LYS A 51 9.97 13.13 -11.54
C LYS A 51 9.44 12.04 -12.47
N PHE A 52 10.04 10.85 -12.45
CA PHE A 52 9.64 9.73 -13.30
C PHE A 52 8.67 8.78 -12.59
N SER A 53 7.94 9.27 -11.59
CA SER A 53 6.95 8.52 -10.81
C SER A 53 7.47 7.22 -10.16
N ALA A 54 8.78 6.97 -10.14
CA ALA A 54 9.35 5.77 -9.52
C ALA A 54 8.98 5.69 -8.03
N PHE A 55 9.04 6.82 -7.32
CA PHE A 55 8.58 6.91 -5.94
C PHE A 55 7.08 6.55 -5.81
N ASN A 56 6.23 7.14 -6.66
CA ASN A 56 4.79 6.91 -6.63
C ASN A 56 4.40 5.46 -6.96
N TYR A 57 5.06 4.84 -7.95
CA TYR A 57 4.88 3.43 -8.30
C TYR A 57 5.33 2.52 -7.17
N HIS A 58 6.46 2.83 -6.53
CA HIS A 58 6.96 2.05 -5.39
C HIS A 58 5.99 2.08 -4.22
N MET A 59 5.50 3.26 -3.81
CA MET A 59 4.54 3.36 -2.71
C MET A 59 3.27 2.57 -2.98
N GLN A 60 2.74 2.61 -4.21
CA GLN A 60 1.50 1.91 -4.55
C GLN A 60 1.69 0.40 -4.70
N TYR A 61 2.75 -0.06 -5.36
CA TYR A 61 2.87 -1.47 -5.77
C TYR A 61 3.83 -2.29 -4.92
N ALA A 62 4.68 -1.67 -4.11
CA ALA A 62 5.50 -2.36 -3.11
C ALA A 62 4.93 -2.27 -1.70
N HIS A 63 4.11 -1.24 -1.42
CA HIS A 63 3.57 -1.00 -0.08
C HIS A 63 2.04 -0.83 -0.02
N GLY A 64 1.35 -0.80 -1.17
CA GLY A 64 -0.10 -0.63 -1.18
C GLY A 64 -0.58 0.73 -0.66
N ILE A 65 0.25 1.78 -0.71
CA ILE A 65 -0.09 3.10 -0.17
C ILE A 65 -0.62 4.01 -1.27
N SER A 66 -1.78 4.61 -1.01
CA SER A 66 -2.44 5.58 -1.86
C SER A 66 -1.75 6.95 -1.79
N PRO A 67 -1.39 7.58 -2.94
CA PRO A 67 -0.86 8.94 -2.95
C PRO A 67 -1.85 9.99 -2.45
N THR A 68 -3.15 9.73 -2.67
CA THR A 68 -4.23 10.65 -2.35
C THR A 68 -4.53 10.68 -0.85
N THR A 69 -4.72 9.51 -0.25
CA THR A 69 -5.07 9.41 1.19
C THR A 69 -3.86 9.33 2.09
N ALA A 70 -2.68 9.09 1.52
CA ALA A 70 -1.44 8.84 2.26
C ALA A 70 -1.46 7.57 3.14
N LEU A 71 -2.45 6.71 2.93
CA LEU A 71 -2.77 5.54 3.75
C LEU A 71 -2.80 4.27 2.88
N PRO A 72 -2.80 3.07 3.48
CA PRO A 72 -3.00 1.83 2.74
C PRO A 72 -4.29 1.85 1.93
N PHE A 73 -4.29 1.17 0.78
CA PHE A 73 -5.49 0.90 0.03
C PHE A 73 -6.43 -0.01 0.83
N SER A 74 -7.72 0.29 0.78
CA SER A 74 -8.76 -0.56 1.37
C SER A 74 -8.64 -2.02 0.90
N PRO A 75 -8.67 -3.02 1.81
CA PRO A 75 -8.83 -4.42 1.45
C PRO A 75 -10.13 -4.72 0.69
N PRO A 76 -10.23 -5.92 0.08
CA PRO A 76 -11.50 -6.46 -0.39
C PRO A 76 -12.53 -6.57 0.74
N ILE A 77 -13.80 -6.30 0.44
CA ILE A 77 -14.91 -6.45 1.41
C ILE A 77 -15.39 -7.90 1.55
N GLU A 78 -15.07 -8.73 0.56
CA GLU A 78 -15.45 -10.13 0.52
C GLU A 78 -14.42 -10.90 -0.31
N PHE A 79 -14.27 -12.19 -0.04
CA PHE A 79 -13.40 -13.09 -0.78
C PHE A 79 -14.22 -14.26 -1.34
N ARG A 80 -13.88 -14.70 -2.54
CA ARG A 80 -14.42 -15.94 -3.13
C ARG A 80 -13.35 -16.69 -3.90
N THR A 81 -13.51 -18.00 -3.98
CA THR A 81 -12.71 -18.84 -4.88
C THR A 81 -13.58 -19.26 -6.05
N ILE A 82 -13.10 -19.02 -7.27
CA ILE A 82 -13.75 -19.48 -8.50
C ILE A 82 -12.97 -20.65 -9.10
N HIS A 83 -13.68 -21.59 -9.70
CA HIS A 83 -13.09 -22.63 -10.53
C HIS A 83 -12.96 -22.15 -11.98
N ARG A 84 -11.88 -22.54 -12.64
CA ARG A 84 -11.53 -22.16 -14.01
C ARG A 84 -11.05 -23.41 -14.73
N GLU A 85 -11.46 -23.57 -15.98
CA GLU A 85 -10.91 -24.61 -16.86
C GLU A 85 -9.54 -24.12 -17.39
N PRO A 86 -8.42 -24.79 -17.03
CA PRO A 86 -7.10 -24.36 -17.47
C PRO A 86 -6.91 -24.68 -18.95
N ASN A 87 -6.44 -23.69 -19.73
CA ASN A 87 -6.14 -23.90 -21.15
C ASN A 87 -4.74 -24.50 -21.35
N HIS A 88 -3.91 -24.50 -20.31
CA HIS A 88 -2.54 -25.00 -20.34
C HIS A 88 -2.15 -25.61 -18.98
N LYS A 89 -1.23 -26.58 -18.99
CA LYS A 89 -0.76 -27.32 -17.79
C LYS A 89 -0.19 -26.46 -16.65
N ASN A 90 0.09 -25.19 -16.92
CA ASN A 90 0.71 -24.26 -15.96
C ASN A 90 -0.27 -23.17 -15.51
N GLU A 91 -1.57 -23.37 -15.72
CA GLU A 91 -2.62 -22.47 -15.27
C GLU A 91 -3.34 -23.03 -14.05
N LYS A 92 -3.77 -22.16 -13.15
CA LYS A 92 -4.49 -22.53 -11.94
C LYS A 92 -5.94 -22.88 -12.28
N GLU A 93 -6.40 -23.99 -11.72
CA GLU A 93 -7.80 -24.44 -11.74
C GLU A 93 -8.68 -23.63 -10.78
N GLU A 94 -8.09 -23.13 -9.69
CA GLU A 94 -8.78 -22.28 -8.73
C GLU A 94 -8.15 -20.89 -8.72
N MET A 95 -9.00 -19.87 -8.54
CA MET A 95 -8.55 -18.48 -8.43
C MET A 95 -9.28 -17.76 -7.31
N LEU A 96 -8.50 -17.13 -6.43
CA LEU A 96 -8.99 -16.26 -5.38
C LEU A 96 -9.32 -14.87 -5.97
N GLU A 97 -10.53 -14.40 -5.69
CA GLU A 97 -11.00 -13.06 -6.03
C GLU A 97 -11.44 -12.29 -4.78
N GLY A 98 -11.30 -10.98 -4.82
CA GLY A 98 -11.77 -10.05 -3.80
C GLY A 98 -12.79 -9.06 -4.34
N MET A 99 -13.85 -8.80 -3.58
CA MET A 99 -14.88 -7.81 -3.94
C MET A 99 -14.39 -6.38 -3.62
N CYS A 100 -14.45 -5.48 -4.60
CA CYS A 100 -14.11 -4.07 -4.42
C CYS A 100 -15.26 -3.25 -3.84
N HIS A 101 -15.02 -2.55 -2.74
CA HIS A 101 -16.02 -1.67 -2.11
C HIS A 101 -16.48 -0.53 -3.01
N LYS A 102 -15.61 -0.07 -3.91
CA LYS A 102 -15.93 1.07 -4.77
C LYS A 102 -16.67 0.67 -6.03
N CYS A 103 -16.12 -0.27 -6.80
CA CYS A 103 -16.69 -0.64 -8.10
C CYS A 103 -17.60 -1.88 -8.03
N GLN A 104 -17.68 -2.55 -6.88
CA GLN A 104 -18.52 -3.73 -6.66
C GLN A 104 -18.24 -4.87 -7.66
N ASN A 105 -17.00 -4.92 -8.16
CA ASN A 105 -16.51 -6.00 -9.02
C ASN A 105 -15.60 -6.94 -8.24
N TRP A 106 -15.63 -8.20 -8.65
CA TRP A 106 -14.70 -9.24 -8.19
C TRP A 106 -13.39 -9.13 -8.95
N ILE A 107 -12.29 -8.97 -8.21
CA ILE A 107 -10.96 -8.72 -8.75
C ILE A 107 -10.06 -9.90 -8.40
N PRO A 108 -9.35 -10.50 -9.38
CA PRO A 108 -8.36 -11.53 -9.11
C PRO A 108 -7.27 -11.05 -8.16
N LEU A 109 -7.02 -11.80 -7.10
CA LEU A 109 -5.97 -11.54 -6.11
C LEU A 109 -4.66 -12.26 -6.43
N GLU A 110 -4.65 -13.03 -7.51
CA GLU A 110 -3.50 -13.81 -7.94
C GLU A 110 -3.40 -13.95 -9.47
N GLY A 111 -2.24 -14.40 -9.93
CA GLY A 111 -1.99 -14.64 -11.35
C GLY A 111 -2.60 -15.95 -11.83
N VAL A 112 -2.94 -15.98 -13.12
CA VAL A 112 -3.45 -17.17 -13.84
C VAL A 112 -2.47 -18.34 -13.79
N LYS A 113 -1.17 -18.06 -13.80
CA LYS A 113 -0.12 -19.09 -13.87
C LYS A 113 0.13 -19.70 -12.49
N CYS A 114 0.50 -20.98 -12.46
CA CYS A 114 0.99 -21.70 -11.28
C CYS A 114 2.42 -21.24 -10.89
N VAL A 115 2.62 -19.93 -10.77
CA VAL A 115 3.87 -19.31 -10.33
C VAL A 115 3.54 -18.38 -9.18
N GLU A 116 4.30 -18.49 -8.09
CA GLU A 116 4.13 -17.62 -6.94
C GLU A 116 4.67 -16.22 -7.23
N ALA A 117 3.85 -15.21 -7.00
CA ALA A 117 4.28 -13.82 -7.07
C ALA A 117 5.16 -13.49 -5.87
N LYS A 118 6.21 -12.68 -6.09
CA LYS A 118 7.07 -12.17 -5.02
C LYS A 118 6.31 -11.34 -3.97
N LEU A 119 5.18 -10.77 -4.38
CA LEU A 119 4.26 -9.99 -3.55
C LEU A 119 2.86 -10.33 -4.03
N LYS A 120 2.05 -10.97 -3.19
CA LYS A 120 0.74 -11.50 -3.59
C LYS A 120 -0.28 -10.37 -3.72
N GLU A 121 -0.18 -9.39 -2.84
CA GLU A 121 -1.07 -8.24 -2.71
C GLU A 121 -1.00 -7.28 -3.91
N ILE A 122 0.06 -7.37 -4.73
CA ILE A 122 0.25 -6.48 -5.89
C ILE A 122 -0.91 -6.57 -6.90
N TYR A 123 -1.57 -7.72 -7.02
CA TYR A 123 -2.72 -7.88 -7.92
C TYR A 123 -3.87 -6.97 -7.48
N TRP A 124 -4.17 -6.97 -6.17
CA TRP A 124 -5.16 -6.06 -5.59
C TRP A 124 -4.74 -4.61 -5.68
N TRP A 125 -3.50 -4.28 -5.31
CA TRP A 125 -3.04 -2.89 -5.28
C TRP A 125 -3.03 -2.23 -6.66
N LYS A 126 -2.81 -3.00 -7.74
CA LYS A 126 -2.98 -2.51 -9.11
C LYS A 126 -4.41 -2.06 -9.40
N HIS A 127 -5.40 -2.85 -8.97
CA HIS A 127 -6.80 -2.45 -9.07
C HIS A 127 -7.07 -1.23 -8.19
N ALA A 128 -6.69 -1.28 -6.91
CA ALA A 128 -6.96 -0.21 -5.96
C ALA A 128 -6.38 1.15 -6.39
N ALA A 129 -5.14 1.16 -6.90
CA ALA A 129 -4.49 2.34 -7.44
C ALA A 129 -5.28 2.99 -8.58
N ALA A 130 -5.85 2.18 -9.49
CA ALA A 130 -6.66 2.67 -10.59
C ALA A 130 -8.10 3.02 -10.18
N CYS A 131 -8.67 2.26 -9.25
CA CYS A 131 -10.08 2.31 -8.90
C CYS A 131 -10.36 3.28 -7.75
N HIS A 132 -9.71 3.14 -6.59
CA HIS A 132 -10.15 3.76 -5.33
C HIS A 132 -10.12 5.29 -5.41
N LYS A 133 -9.06 5.88 -5.97
CA LYS A 133 -8.92 7.35 -6.18
C LYS A 133 -9.29 8.19 -4.94
N GLY A 134 -8.89 7.71 -3.75
CA GLY A 134 -9.17 8.38 -2.47
C GLY A 134 -10.42 7.88 -1.73
N SER A 135 -11.22 6.99 -2.32
CA SER A 135 -12.26 6.27 -1.59
C SER A 135 -11.63 5.22 -0.67
N THR A 136 -12.00 5.26 0.60
CA THR A 136 -11.64 4.26 1.63
C THR A 136 -12.91 3.70 2.25
N LEU A 137 -12.82 2.53 2.88
CA LEU A 137 -13.89 2.05 3.74
C LEU A 137 -13.83 2.75 5.11
N GLU A 138 -14.95 2.74 5.82
CA GLU A 138 -15.02 3.29 7.17
C GLU A 138 -14.34 2.36 8.18
N GLY A 139 -13.46 2.91 9.03
CA GLY A 139 -12.83 2.17 10.14
C GLY A 139 -11.53 1.43 9.82
N GLU A 140 -11.00 1.53 8.60
CA GLU A 140 -9.81 0.74 8.19
C GLU A 140 -8.45 1.27 8.66
N THR A 141 -8.41 2.44 9.30
CA THR A 141 -7.16 3.06 9.75
C THR A 141 -6.75 2.65 11.16
N ASP A 142 -7.33 1.58 11.69
CA ASP A 142 -6.98 1.08 13.01
C ASP A 142 -5.54 0.53 13.00
N ALA A 143 -4.77 0.90 14.03
CA ALA A 143 -3.40 0.43 14.16
C ALA A 143 -3.40 -1.08 14.39
N HIS A 144 -2.62 -1.81 13.59
CA HIS A 144 -2.48 -3.25 13.74
C HIS A 144 -1.72 -3.63 15.03
N ILE A 145 -0.94 -2.68 15.58
CA ILE A 145 -0.20 -2.83 16.83
C ILE A 145 -0.61 -1.66 17.74
N GLU A 146 -1.24 -1.98 18.86
CA GLU A 146 -1.61 -1.02 19.90
C GLU A 146 -0.47 -0.88 20.92
N ASP A 147 0.61 -0.21 20.54
CA ASP A 147 1.68 0.18 21.47
C ASP A 147 1.47 1.61 22.01
N GLU A 148 2.26 2.03 23.00
CA GLU A 148 2.17 3.37 23.59
C GLU A 148 2.28 4.47 22.53
N LEU A 149 3.11 4.25 21.50
CA LEU A 149 3.29 5.19 20.41
C LEU A 149 1.99 5.29 19.57
N ALA A 150 1.40 4.17 19.17
CA ALA A 150 0.15 4.14 18.42
C ALA A 150 -0.98 4.81 19.20
N LEU A 151 -1.09 4.56 20.51
CA LEU A 151 -2.06 5.20 21.39
C LEU A 151 -1.85 6.72 21.43
N SER A 152 -0.60 7.18 21.61
CA SER A 152 -0.28 8.61 21.62
C SER A 152 -0.59 9.28 20.28
N VAL A 153 -0.30 8.61 19.16
CA VAL A 153 -0.59 9.13 17.82
C VAL A 153 -2.09 9.23 17.59
N MET A 154 -2.87 8.24 18.01
CA MET A 154 -4.34 8.27 17.91
C MET A 154 -4.96 9.38 18.75
N ASP A 155 -4.48 9.58 19.98
CA ASP A 155 -4.95 10.64 20.88
C ASP A 155 -4.66 12.03 20.29
N ILE A 156 -3.43 12.27 19.84
CA ILE A 156 -3.03 13.54 19.20
C ILE A 156 -3.80 13.75 17.89
N ALA A 157 -4.05 12.70 17.12
CA ALA A 157 -4.82 12.77 15.88
C ALA A 157 -6.34 12.93 16.10
N GLY A 158 -6.83 12.86 17.35
CA GLY A 158 -8.25 13.00 17.68
C GLY A 158 -9.11 11.84 17.19
N ILE A 159 -8.50 10.66 16.94
CA ILE A 159 -9.20 9.48 16.43
C ILE A 159 -9.83 8.75 17.61
N ARG A 160 -11.15 8.87 17.75
CA ARG A 160 -11.92 8.14 18.77
C ARG A 160 -12.24 6.74 18.26
N ARG A 161 -11.88 5.71 19.03
CA ARG A 161 -12.33 4.34 18.76
C ARG A 161 -13.85 4.29 18.78
N LYS A 162 -14.47 3.57 17.84
CA LYS A 162 -15.83 3.07 18.03
C LYS A 162 -15.73 1.89 19.02
N ALA A 163 -16.55 1.95 20.07
CA ALA A 163 -16.67 0.89 21.08
C ALA A 163 -17.31 -0.38 20.50
#